data_AF-A0A536REE8-F1
#
_entry.id   AF-A0A536REE8-F1
#
_cell.length_a   1.000
_cell.length_b   1.000
_cell.length_c   1.000
_cell.angle_alpha   90.00
_cell.angle_beta   90.00
_cell.angle_gamma   90.00
#
_symmetry.space_group_name_H-M   'P 1'
#
loop_
_entity.id
_entity.type
_entity.pdbx_description
1 polymer ?
#
loop_
_entity_poly.entity_id
_entity_poly.type
_entity_poly.pdbx_seq_one_letter_code
_entity_poly.pdbx_strand_id
1 'polypeptide(L)'
;MKHRPQPKHGREPIPVPAGQILYDSLKTSFVDFARLLTTLEREGYTGYVRLLTDDAAGLILFREGSALECLYDGAADAGSLVLGKQALQEFNDDVTAGHGVLDVVGLSPELIDGLYELTVSRPMYTELYAGWVDMKALLNFLSERKLSGSVMIRSNAGTGVIILANGELAGAYTSESRDISDKPDRALALCDDPNAMIEVKSADTTKHPPLDVEEIVVGQRTRQGQSSVAAPPPPEPVAPTSPTIPVMPAEPPTAQIPTGSFSSGFAQPSTAPTQVAPTAPPRSGGGGPQLDWAAITAELQAMAEDALGNRARKVKDILGAADPSLAGIEAAIDQIPSISLLFVDSSRLEQLAQEMRARLKSHL
;
A
#
# COMPACT_ATOMS: atom_id res chain seq x y z
N MET A 1 -9.86 -24.84 24.58
CA MET A 1 -10.27 -23.95 23.49
C MET A 1 -9.02 -23.18 23.07
N LYS A 2 -8.48 -23.44 21.88
CA LYS A 2 -7.24 -22.81 21.40
C LYS A 2 -7.52 -21.33 21.15
N HIS A 3 -6.77 -20.45 21.79
CA HIS A 3 -6.85 -19.01 21.59
C HIS A 3 -6.33 -18.71 20.18
N ARG A 4 -7.23 -18.60 19.20
CA ARG A 4 -6.91 -18.12 17.86
C ARG A 4 -6.57 -16.63 18.00
N PRO A 5 -5.37 -16.17 17.58
CA PRO A 5 -5.10 -14.75 17.48
C PRO A 5 -6.18 -14.14 16.59
N GLN A 6 -6.98 -13.24 17.16
CA GLN A 6 -7.85 -12.41 16.34
C GLN A 6 -7.02 -11.20 15.95
N PRO A 7 -6.95 -10.85 14.66
CA PRO A 7 -6.37 -9.58 14.27
C PRO A 7 -7.11 -8.48 15.05
N LYS A 8 -6.36 -7.60 15.73
CA LYS A 8 -6.94 -6.49 16.47
C LYS A 8 -7.89 -5.74 15.54
N HIS A 9 -9.12 -5.45 15.99
CA HIS A 9 -10.16 -4.80 15.21
C HIS A 9 -9.58 -3.63 14.39
N GLY A 10 -9.76 -3.66 13.07
CA GLY A 10 -9.29 -2.63 12.15
C GLY A 10 -7.94 -2.88 11.44
N ARG A 11 -7.28 -4.04 11.65
CA ARG A 11 -6.01 -4.39 10.99
C ARG A 11 -6.10 -5.44 9.89
N GLU A 12 -7.30 -5.71 9.36
CA GLU A 12 -7.42 -6.50 8.15
C GLU A 12 -7.60 -5.54 6.98
N PRO A 13 -6.60 -5.36 6.11
CA PRO A 13 -6.63 -4.36 5.04
C PRO A 13 -7.78 -4.61 4.06
N ILE A 14 -8.10 -5.88 3.83
CA ILE A 14 -9.27 -6.32 3.06
C ILE A 14 -9.89 -7.55 3.74
N PRO A 15 -11.23 -7.62 3.87
CA PRO A 15 -11.86 -8.86 4.32
C PRO A 15 -11.59 -9.96 3.28
N VAL A 16 -11.16 -11.14 3.74
CA VAL A 16 -11.05 -12.34 2.89
C VAL A 16 -12.22 -13.29 3.11
N PRO A 17 -12.78 -13.90 2.04
CA PRO A 17 -13.88 -14.83 2.16
C PRO A 17 -13.44 -16.15 2.79
N ALA A 18 -14.36 -16.84 3.44
CA ALA A 18 -14.19 -18.22 3.82
C ALA A 18 -14.18 -19.11 2.58
N GLY A 19 -13.53 -20.26 2.66
CA GLY A 19 -13.43 -21.19 1.55
C GLY A 19 -13.19 -22.61 2.03
N GLN A 20 -12.74 -23.48 1.13
CA GLN A 20 -12.39 -24.85 1.49
C GLN A 20 -11.10 -24.85 2.30
N ILE A 21 -11.19 -25.17 3.58
CA ILE A 21 -10.00 -25.21 4.44
C ILE A 21 -9.19 -26.47 4.11
N LEU A 22 -7.99 -26.29 3.57
CA LEU A 22 -7.03 -27.37 3.34
C LEU A 22 -6.19 -27.60 4.60
N TYR A 23 -5.74 -26.50 5.23
CA TYR A 23 -5.05 -26.52 6.51
C TYR A 23 -5.57 -25.39 7.41
N ASP A 24 -5.89 -25.71 8.66
CA ASP A 24 -6.38 -24.76 9.66
C ASP A 24 -5.37 -24.58 10.79
N SER A 25 -5.02 -23.34 11.09
CA SER A 25 -4.28 -22.94 12.29
C SER A 25 -2.99 -23.73 12.49
N LEU A 26 -2.21 -23.89 11.42
CA LEU A 26 -0.88 -24.50 11.46
C LEU A 26 0.08 -23.58 12.21
N LYS A 27 0.63 -24.05 13.32
CA LYS A 27 1.65 -23.28 14.06
C LYS A 27 2.91 -23.12 13.21
N THR A 28 3.31 -21.88 12.95
CA THR A 28 4.48 -21.57 12.11
C THR A 28 5.76 -22.23 12.63
N SER A 29 5.92 -22.35 13.95
CA SER A 29 7.05 -23.05 14.59
C SER A 29 7.25 -24.52 14.21
N PHE A 30 6.24 -25.16 13.59
CA PHE A 30 6.29 -26.57 13.16
C PHE A 30 6.12 -26.73 11.65
N VAL A 31 6.03 -25.64 10.90
CA VAL A 31 5.81 -25.66 9.45
C VAL A 31 7.13 -25.42 8.74
N ASP A 32 7.51 -26.34 7.85
CA ASP A 32 8.52 -26.07 6.84
C ASP A 32 7.87 -25.25 5.73
N PHE A 33 7.97 -23.92 5.85
CA PHE A 33 7.28 -22.99 4.96
C PHE A 33 7.75 -23.09 3.51
N ALA A 34 9.05 -23.30 3.29
CA ALA A 34 9.61 -23.54 1.95
C ALA A 34 8.94 -24.75 1.30
N ARG A 35 8.87 -25.87 2.03
CA ARG A 35 8.25 -27.09 1.53
C ARG A 35 6.75 -26.94 1.30
N LEU A 36 6.06 -26.16 2.14
CA LEU A 36 4.64 -25.85 1.94
C LEU A 36 4.45 -25.14 0.61
N LEU A 37 5.18 -24.05 0.36
CA LEU A 37 5.06 -23.25 -0.87
C LEU A 37 5.35 -24.08 -2.12
N THR A 38 6.47 -24.82 -2.16
CA THR A 38 6.79 -25.72 -3.29
C THR A 38 5.71 -26.78 -3.53
N THR A 39 5.03 -27.24 -2.47
CA THR A 39 3.92 -28.19 -2.61
C THR A 39 2.70 -27.54 -3.24
N LEU A 40 2.33 -26.32 -2.80
CA LEU A 40 1.22 -25.56 -3.38
C LEU A 40 1.48 -25.20 -4.84
N GLU A 41 2.71 -24.83 -5.19
CA GLU A 41 3.12 -24.56 -6.58
C GLU A 41 2.98 -25.81 -7.46
N ARG A 42 3.56 -26.94 -7.02
CA ARG A 42 3.54 -28.19 -7.79
C ARG A 42 2.13 -28.76 -7.97
N GLU A 43 1.27 -28.59 -6.99
CA GLU A 43 -0.11 -29.10 -7.03
C GLU A 43 -1.08 -28.17 -7.78
N GLY A 44 -0.59 -27.03 -8.30
CA GLY A 44 -1.45 -26.10 -9.04
C GLY A 44 -2.48 -25.44 -8.13
N TYR A 45 -2.12 -25.16 -6.88
CA TYR A 45 -3.05 -24.67 -5.87
C TYR A 45 -3.70 -23.33 -6.25
N THR A 46 -4.99 -23.20 -5.95
CA THR A 46 -5.78 -21.97 -6.16
C THR A 46 -6.51 -21.61 -4.88
N GLY A 47 -6.23 -20.45 -4.33
CA GLY A 47 -6.64 -20.09 -2.98
C GLY A 47 -5.72 -19.03 -2.38
N TYR A 48 -5.74 -18.92 -1.05
CA TYR A 48 -4.79 -18.07 -0.35
C TYR A 48 -4.15 -18.78 0.83
N VAL A 49 -2.98 -18.30 1.23
CA VAL A 49 -2.32 -18.62 2.49
C VAL A 49 -2.39 -17.39 3.38
N ARG A 50 -2.97 -17.52 4.57
CA ARG A 50 -3.11 -16.42 5.52
C ARG A 50 -2.23 -16.67 6.74
N LEU A 51 -1.44 -15.67 7.10
CA LEU A 51 -0.68 -15.60 8.34
C LEU A 51 -1.42 -14.71 9.33
N LEU A 52 -1.59 -15.20 10.55
CA LEU A 52 -2.14 -14.44 11.67
C LEU A 52 -1.14 -14.50 12.82
N THR A 53 -0.59 -13.35 13.19
CA THR A 53 0.22 -13.18 14.41
C THR A 53 -0.52 -12.28 15.40
N ASP A 54 0.11 -11.99 16.55
CA ASP A 54 -0.50 -11.11 17.55
C ASP A 54 -0.52 -9.63 17.10
N ASP A 55 0.41 -9.25 16.22
CA ASP A 55 0.59 -7.87 15.80
C ASP A 55 0.63 -7.64 14.29
N ALA A 56 0.67 -8.72 13.48
CA ALA A 56 0.69 -8.67 12.03
C ALA A 56 -0.32 -9.64 11.39
N ALA A 57 -0.73 -9.34 10.16
CA ALA A 57 -1.52 -10.20 9.31
C ALA A 57 -0.92 -10.24 7.90
N GLY A 58 -0.82 -11.43 7.32
CA GLY A 58 -0.28 -11.65 5.98
C GLY A 58 -1.23 -12.46 5.11
N LEU A 59 -1.20 -12.24 3.80
CA LEU A 59 -2.00 -12.96 2.82
C LEU A 59 -1.19 -13.17 1.53
N ILE A 60 -1.04 -14.41 1.09
CA ILE A 60 -0.46 -14.75 -0.22
C ILE A 60 -1.59 -15.31 -1.09
N LEU A 61 -1.80 -14.72 -2.27
CA LEU A 61 -2.78 -15.18 -3.25
C LEU A 61 -2.12 -16.16 -4.23
N PHE A 62 -2.75 -17.32 -4.44
CA PHE A 62 -2.29 -18.36 -5.37
C PHE A 62 -3.34 -18.62 -6.44
N ARG A 63 -2.87 -18.74 -7.68
CA ARG A 63 -3.68 -19.21 -8.82
C ARG A 63 -2.90 -20.22 -9.62
N GLU A 64 -3.46 -21.44 -9.75
CA GLU A 64 -2.87 -22.54 -10.51
C GLU A 64 -1.39 -22.77 -10.15
N GLY A 65 -1.07 -22.68 -8.85
CA GLY A 65 0.28 -22.84 -8.32
C GLY A 65 1.15 -21.58 -8.42
N SER A 66 0.74 -20.54 -9.13
CA SER A 66 1.49 -19.27 -9.18
C SER A 66 1.10 -18.35 -8.02
N ALA A 67 2.08 -17.86 -7.26
CA ALA A 67 1.85 -16.81 -6.27
C ALA A 67 1.64 -15.45 -6.99
N LEU A 68 0.42 -14.94 -6.97
CA LEU A 68 0.05 -13.72 -7.69
C LEU A 68 0.49 -12.45 -6.96
N GLU A 69 0.22 -12.40 -5.65
CA GLU A 69 0.48 -11.22 -4.83
C GLU A 69 0.61 -11.63 -3.36
N CYS A 70 1.36 -10.84 -2.59
CA CYS A 70 1.46 -10.96 -1.15
C CYS A 70 1.10 -9.62 -0.52
N LEU A 71 0.31 -9.67 0.54
CA LEU A 71 -0.07 -8.55 1.38
C LEU A 71 0.47 -8.81 2.78
N TYR A 72 1.03 -7.80 3.40
CA TYR A 72 1.49 -7.88 4.77
C TYR A 72 1.20 -6.57 5.49
N ASP A 73 0.40 -6.66 6.56
CA ASP A 73 0.09 -5.56 7.46
C ASP A 73 0.78 -5.82 8.80
N GLY A 74 1.89 -5.11 9.03
CA GLY A 74 2.79 -5.31 10.16
C GLY A 74 2.54 -4.36 11.34
N ALA A 75 3.18 -4.65 12.46
CA ALA A 75 3.04 -3.89 13.71
C ALA A 75 3.71 -2.50 13.71
N ALA A 76 4.60 -2.25 12.74
CA ALA A 76 5.49 -1.09 12.76
C ALA A 76 4.71 0.24 12.69
N ASP A 77 3.63 0.31 11.92
CA ASP A 77 2.72 1.44 11.84
C ASP A 77 1.30 0.98 11.45
N ALA A 78 0.25 1.46 12.13
CA ALA A 78 -1.13 1.15 11.75
C ALA A 78 -1.42 1.69 10.33
N GLY A 79 -1.62 0.80 9.36
CA GLY A 79 -1.85 1.16 7.96
C GLY A 79 -0.63 1.08 7.05
N SER A 80 0.51 0.51 7.50
CA SER A 80 1.68 0.24 6.64
C SER A 80 1.51 -1.04 5.83
N LEU A 81 0.39 -1.19 5.11
CA LEU A 81 0.19 -2.32 4.23
C LEU A 81 1.30 -2.34 3.16
N VAL A 82 2.08 -3.41 3.16
CA VAL A 82 3.10 -3.67 2.13
C VAL A 82 2.55 -4.71 1.16
N LEU A 83 2.95 -4.58 -0.11
CA LEU A 83 2.60 -5.51 -1.19
C LEU A 83 3.85 -6.14 -1.82
N GLY A 84 3.67 -7.20 -2.60
CA GLY A 84 4.70 -7.76 -3.47
C GLY A 84 5.82 -8.49 -2.73
N LYS A 85 7.00 -8.45 -3.33
CA LYS A 85 8.20 -9.14 -2.81
C LYS A 85 8.57 -8.71 -1.40
N GLN A 86 8.40 -7.44 -1.05
CA GLN A 86 8.69 -6.94 0.30
C GLN A 86 7.72 -7.52 1.32
N ALA A 87 6.41 -7.57 1.00
CA ALA A 87 5.43 -8.21 1.87
C ALA A 87 5.73 -9.70 2.08
N LEU A 88 6.17 -10.39 1.02
CA LEU A 88 6.53 -11.80 1.09
C LEU A 88 7.80 -12.05 1.94
N GLN A 89 8.74 -11.11 1.96
CA GLN A 89 9.91 -11.16 2.85
C GLN A 89 9.49 -11.05 4.32
N GLU A 90 8.68 -10.03 4.67
CA GLU A 90 8.17 -9.84 6.03
C GLU A 90 7.31 -11.03 6.49
N PHE A 91 6.46 -11.55 5.60
CA PHE A 91 5.68 -12.76 5.85
C PHE A 91 6.60 -13.95 6.15
N ASN A 92 7.65 -14.15 5.36
CA ASN A 92 8.60 -15.25 5.56
C ASN A 92 9.35 -15.12 6.89
N ASP A 93 9.76 -13.90 7.24
CA ASP A 93 10.48 -13.61 8.48
C ASP A 93 9.65 -14.01 9.71
N ASP A 94 8.36 -13.64 9.76
CA ASP A 94 7.48 -14.00 10.87
C ASP A 94 7.20 -15.51 10.95
N VAL A 95 7.02 -16.17 9.80
CA VAL A 95 6.86 -17.63 9.76
C VAL A 95 8.12 -18.34 10.24
N THR A 96 9.31 -17.88 9.80
CA THR A 96 10.61 -18.47 10.18
C THR A 96 10.94 -18.22 11.65
N ALA A 97 10.53 -17.08 12.19
CA ALA A 97 10.60 -16.79 13.63
C ALA A 97 9.64 -17.67 14.46
N GLY A 98 8.71 -18.38 13.81
CA GLY A 98 7.73 -19.23 14.47
C GLY A 98 6.61 -18.44 15.13
N HIS A 99 6.33 -17.23 14.63
CA HIS A 99 5.28 -16.36 15.14
C HIS A 99 3.95 -16.66 14.45
N GLY A 100 2.89 -16.86 15.23
CA GLY A 100 1.53 -16.98 14.72
C GLY A 100 1.14 -18.34 14.13
N VAL A 101 0.10 -18.30 13.29
CA VAL A 101 -0.51 -19.47 12.66
C VAL A 101 -0.80 -19.21 11.19
N LEU A 102 -0.75 -20.28 10.40
CA LEU A 102 -1.08 -20.28 8.98
C LEU A 102 -2.41 -21.00 8.73
N ASP A 103 -3.25 -20.38 7.91
CA ASP A 103 -4.41 -21.01 7.30
C ASP A 103 -4.18 -21.13 5.79
N VAL A 104 -4.55 -22.26 5.20
CA VAL A 104 -4.50 -22.49 3.75
C VAL A 104 -5.91 -22.77 3.28
N VAL A 105 -6.47 -21.84 2.50
CA VAL A 105 -7.90 -21.83 2.15
C VAL A 105 -8.06 -21.79 0.63
N GLY A 106 -8.76 -22.79 0.09
CA GLY A 106 -9.04 -22.94 -1.33
C GLY A 106 -10.25 -22.11 -1.73
N LEU A 107 -10.15 -21.46 -2.89
CA LEU A 107 -11.20 -20.63 -3.48
C LEU A 107 -11.33 -20.95 -4.98
N SER A 108 -12.43 -20.51 -5.60
CA SER A 108 -12.54 -20.58 -7.05
C SER A 108 -11.57 -19.60 -7.73
N PRO A 109 -11.15 -19.86 -8.98
CA PRO A 109 -10.28 -18.96 -9.72
C PRO A 109 -10.85 -17.54 -9.85
N GLU A 110 -12.16 -17.41 -10.03
CA GLU A 110 -12.85 -16.13 -10.18
C GLU A 110 -12.78 -15.30 -8.91
N LEU A 111 -12.87 -15.94 -7.73
CA LEU A 111 -12.72 -15.26 -6.44
C LEU A 111 -11.28 -14.81 -6.20
N ILE A 112 -10.29 -15.63 -6.59
CA ILE A 112 -8.88 -15.22 -6.50
C ILE A 112 -8.58 -14.05 -7.42
N ASP A 113 -9.14 -14.06 -8.63
CA ASP A 113 -9.03 -12.92 -9.54
C ASP A 113 -9.64 -11.68 -8.94
N GLY A 114 -10.88 -11.78 -8.43
CA GLY A 114 -11.54 -10.65 -7.76
C GLY A 114 -10.77 -10.10 -6.57
N LEU A 115 -10.19 -10.98 -5.74
CA LEU A 115 -9.34 -10.59 -4.60
C LEU A 115 -8.05 -9.92 -5.06
N TYR A 116 -7.37 -10.49 -6.05
CA TYR A 116 -6.17 -9.91 -6.62
C TYR A 116 -6.46 -8.50 -7.16
N GLU A 117 -7.50 -8.33 -7.98
CA GLU A 117 -7.87 -7.02 -8.51
C GLU A 117 -8.29 -6.04 -7.40
N LEU A 118 -8.94 -6.54 -6.33
CA LEU A 118 -9.27 -5.72 -5.17
C LEU A 118 -8.01 -5.14 -4.51
N THR A 119 -6.90 -5.86 -4.55
CA THR A 119 -5.63 -5.45 -3.92
C THR A 119 -4.80 -4.53 -4.78
N VAL A 120 -4.58 -4.85 -6.06
CA VAL A 120 -3.60 -4.15 -6.90
C VAL A 120 -4.21 -3.13 -7.85
N SER A 121 -5.50 -3.25 -8.17
CA SER A 121 -6.06 -2.53 -9.31
C SER A 121 -6.52 -1.13 -8.93
N ARG A 122 -6.41 -0.22 -9.91
CA ARG A 122 -6.86 1.15 -9.76
C ARG A 122 -8.39 1.18 -9.74
N PRO A 123 -9.00 1.94 -8.82
CA PRO A 123 -10.45 2.11 -8.81
C PRO A 123 -10.90 2.79 -10.11
N MET A 124 -11.88 2.18 -10.77
CA MET A 124 -12.56 2.73 -11.94
C MET A 124 -13.61 3.76 -11.51
N TYR A 125 -14.32 3.45 -10.42
CA TYR A 125 -15.22 4.36 -9.75
C TYR A 125 -14.87 4.40 -8.27
N THR A 126 -14.78 5.60 -7.71
CA THR A 126 -14.45 5.82 -6.29
C THR A 126 -15.33 6.94 -5.75
N GLU A 127 -15.33 7.07 -4.43
CA GLU A 127 -16.06 8.12 -3.70
C GLU A 127 -17.57 8.16 -4.01
N LEU A 128 -18.14 6.99 -4.32
CA LEU A 128 -19.56 6.83 -4.61
C LEU A 128 -20.33 6.61 -3.31
N TYR A 129 -20.97 7.66 -2.78
CA TYR A 129 -21.80 7.53 -1.59
C TYR A 129 -23.09 6.77 -1.87
N ALA A 130 -23.42 5.80 -1.01
CA ALA A 130 -24.61 4.96 -1.13
C ALA A 130 -25.90 5.79 -1.21
N GLY A 131 -25.99 6.91 -0.48
CA GLY A 131 -27.15 7.80 -0.55
C GLY A 131 -27.41 8.42 -1.93
N TRP A 132 -26.46 8.38 -2.85
CA TRP A 132 -26.56 8.95 -4.20
C TRP A 132 -26.61 7.92 -5.32
N VAL A 133 -26.45 6.63 -4.99
CA VAL A 133 -26.28 5.56 -5.97
C VAL A 133 -27.41 4.55 -5.88
N ASP A 134 -28.08 4.30 -7.00
CA ASP A 134 -28.94 3.12 -7.14
C ASP A 134 -28.06 1.90 -7.38
N MET A 135 -27.84 1.11 -6.32
CA MET A 135 -26.98 -0.08 -6.37
C MET A 135 -27.47 -1.14 -7.34
N LYS A 136 -28.79 -1.29 -7.51
CA LYS A 136 -29.34 -2.27 -8.45
C LYS A 136 -29.04 -1.83 -9.89
N ALA A 137 -29.23 -0.54 -10.19
CA ALA A 137 -28.88 0.01 -11.49
C ALA A 137 -27.38 -0.07 -11.77
N LEU A 138 -26.53 0.20 -10.76
CA LEU A 138 -25.08 0.07 -10.87
C LEU A 138 -24.68 -1.38 -11.19
N LEU A 139 -25.15 -2.37 -10.43
CA LEU A 139 -24.81 -3.77 -10.67
C LEU A 139 -25.29 -4.25 -12.06
N ASN A 140 -26.49 -3.85 -12.49
CA ASN A 140 -26.96 -4.13 -13.85
C ASN A 140 -26.05 -3.51 -14.91
N PHE A 141 -25.64 -2.25 -14.74
CA PHE A 141 -24.72 -1.57 -15.64
C PHE A 141 -23.36 -2.28 -15.74
N LEU A 142 -22.80 -2.72 -14.60
CA LEU A 142 -21.54 -3.48 -14.58
C LEU A 142 -21.72 -4.85 -15.27
N SER A 143 -22.87 -5.49 -15.09
CA SER A 143 -23.22 -6.75 -15.74
C SER A 143 -23.33 -6.63 -17.26
N GLU A 144 -24.08 -5.64 -17.75
CA GLU A 144 -24.25 -5.37 -19.19
C GLU A 144 -22.92 -5.08 -19.90
N ARG A 145 -22.00 -4.42 -19.19
CA ARG A 145 -20.65 -4.14 -19.68
C ARG A 145 -19.68 -5.32 -19.55
N LYS A 146 -20.12 -6.45 -19.00
CA LYS A 146 -19.32 -7.65 -18.75
C LYS A 146 -18.07 -7.35 -17.92
N LEU A 147 -18.21 -6.51 -16.89
CA LEU A 147 -17.09 -6.15 -16.03
C LEU A 147 -16.60 -7.38 -15.25
N SER A 148 -15.28 -7.60 -15.27
CA SER A 148 -14.58 -8.47 -14.31
C SER A 148 -13.88 -7.58 -13.29
N GLY A 149 -14.01 -7.87 -12.01
CA GLY A 149 -13.43 -7.04 -10.95
C GLY A 149 -14.19 -7.16 -9.64
N SER A 150 -14.17 -6.09 -8.84
CA SER A 150 -14.80 -6.07 -7.51
C SER A 150 -15.50 -4.76 -7.22
N VAL A 151 -16.58 -4.84 -6.44
CA VAL A 151 -17.27 -3.73 -5.82
C VAL A 151 -17.07 -3.85 -4.32
N MET A 152 -16.44 -2.85 -3.71
CA MET A 152 -16.26 -2.73 -2.27
C MET A 152 -17.22 -1.70 -1.71
N ILE A 153 -17.85 -2.02 -0.59
CA ILE A 153 -18.78 -1.14 0.12
C ILE A 153 -18.23 -0.98 1.54
N ARG A 154 -17.84 0.24 1.92
CA ARG A 154 -17.30 0.56 3.25
C ARG A 154 -18.33 1.38 4.02
N SER A 155 -18.81 0.85 5.14
CA SER A 155 -19.79 1.50 6.01
C SER A 155 -19.32 1.45 7.46
N ASN A 156 -20.05 2.11 8.37
CA ASN A 156 -19.79 1.99 9.81
C ASN A 156 -20.04 0.58 10.35
N ALA A 157 -20.92 -0.21 9.72
CA ALA A 157 -21.20 -1.59 10.11
C ALA A 157 -20.12 -2.59 9.61
N GLY A 158 -19.25 -2.16 8.70
CA GLY A 158 -18.17 -2.98 8.16
C GLY A 158 -18.01 -2.83 6.66
N THR A 159 -17.27 -3.78 6.08
CA THR A 159 -16.91 -3.80 4.66
C THR A 159 -17.59 -4.96 3.95
N GLY A 160 -18.28 -4.68 2.86
CA GLY A 160 -18.85 -5.65 1.93
C GLY A 160 -18.01 -5.74 0.65
N VAL A 161 -17.90 -6.92 0.08
CA VAL A 161 -17.22 -7.16 -1.19
C VAL A 161 -18.11 -7.99 -2.08
N ILE A 162 -18.22 -7.56 -3.34
CA ILE A 162 -18.93 -8.26 -4.42
C ILE A 162 -17.91 -8.47 -5.54
N ILE A 163 -17.69 -9.71 -5.94
CA ILE A 163 -16.76 -10.07 -7.02
C ILE A 163 -17.57 -10.39 -8.27
N LEU A 164 -17.18 -9.75 -9.38
CA LEU A 164 -17.79 -9.94 -10.68
C LEU A 164 -16.79 -10.60 -11.64
N ALA A 165 -17.27 -11.55 -12.42
CA ALA A 165 -16.52 -12.19 -13.51
C ALA A 165 -17.35 -12.11 -14.79
N ASN A 166 -16.84 -11.39 -15.80
CA ASN A 166 -17.52 -11.16 -17.08
C ASN A 166 -18.96 -10.61 -16.95
N GLY A 167 -19.20 -9.80 -15.92
CA GLY A 167 -20.51 -9.22 -15.60
C GLY A 167 -21.43 -10.13 -14.79
N GLU A 168 -21.00 -11.34 -14.44
CA GLU A 168 -21.73 -12.25 -13.57
C GLU A 168 -21.20 -12.19 -12.14
N LEU A 169 -22.07 -12.45 -11.16
CA LEU A 169 -21.69 -12.51 -9.76
C LEU A 169 -20.92 -13.81 -9.48
N ALA A 170 -19.63 -13.69 -9.20
CA ALA A 170 -18.81 -14.83 -8.78
C ALA A 170 -18.93 -15.12 -7.28
N GLY A 171 -19.16 -14.07 -6.48
CA GLY A 171 -19.48 -14.23 -5.07
C GLY A 171 -19.54 -12.90 -4.32
N ALA A 172 -20.23 -12.89 -3.19
CA ALA A 172 -20.31 -11.75 -2.28
C ALA A 172 -20.13 -12.17 -0.83
N TYR A 173 -19.51 -11.32 -0.02
CA TYR A 173 -19.25 -11.58 1.40
C TYR A 173 -19.03 -10.25 2.14
N THR A 174 -18.97 -10.30 3.47
CA THR A 174 -18.70 -9.13 4.32
C THR A 174 -17.62 -9.41 5.35
N SER A 175 -17.11 -8.37 6.00
CA SER A 175 -16.17 -8.48 7.12
C SER A 175 -16.75 -9.23 8.32
N GLU A 176 -18.07 -9.12 8.54
CA GLU A 176 -18.78 -9.82 9.62
C GLU A 176 -19.17 -11.25 9.24
N SER A 177 -19.48 -11.49 7.96
CA SER A 177 -19.88 -12.79 7.42
C SER A 177 -19.03 -13.12 6.21
N ARG A 178 -18.01 -13.94 6.43
CA ARG A 178 -17.05 -14.32 5.37
C ARG A 178 -17.55 -15.44 4.45
N ASP A 179 -18.69 -16.08 4.76
CA ASP A 179 -19.27 -17.09 3.87
C ASP A 179 -19.59 -16.50 2.50
N ILE A 180 -19.16 -17.19 1.44
CA ILE A 180 -19.41 -16.79 0.06
C ILE A 180 -20.88 -17.01 -0.28
N SER A 181 -21.53 -15.96 -0.75
CA SER A 181 -22.91 -15.96 -1.21
C SER A 181 -22.97 -15.79 -2.73
N ASP A 182 -23.91 -16.50 -3.37
CA ASP A 182 -24.30 -16.32 -4.78
C ASP A 182 -25.23 -15.11 -4.99
N LYS A 183 -25.54 -14.39 -3.91
CA LYS A 183 -26.34 -13.16 -3.91
C LYS A 183 -25.61 -12.03 -3.19
N PRO A 184 -25.73 -10.78 -3.66
CA PRO A 184 -25.04 -9.64 -3.07
C PRO A 184 -25.78 -9.05 -1.87
N ASP A 185 -26.94 -9.59 -1.47
CA ASP A 185 -27.88 -9.01 -0.52
C ASP A 185 -27.22 -8.54 0.80
N ARG A 186 -26.32 -9.35 1.38
CA ARG A 186 -25.62 -8.99 2.62
C ARG A 186 -24.66 -7.81 2.46
N ALA A 187 -23.96 -7.74 1.33
CA ALA A 187 -23.09 -6.61 1.03
C ALA A 187 -23.90 -5.36 0.71
N LEU A 188 -25.02 -5.51 -0.02
CA LEU A 188 -25.93 -4.41 -0.35
C LEU A 188 -26.65 -3.83 0.87
N ALA A 189 -26.92 -4.63 1.90
CA ALA A 189 -27.49 -4.14 3.16
C ALA A 189 -26.61 -3.07 3.84
N LEU A 190 -25.29 -3.05 3.57
CA LEU A 190 -24.41 -2.01 4.08
C LEU A 190 -24.68 -0.62 3.46
N CYS A 191 -25.38 -0.57 2.32
CA CYS A 191 -25.81 0.68 1.68
C CYS A 191 -27.01 1.34 2.39
N ASP A 192 -27.61 0.69 3.40
CA ASP A 192 -28.61 1.32 4.28
C ASP A 192 -27.98 2.47 5.10
N ASP A 193 -26.65 2.46 5.28
CA ASP A 193 -25.90 3.63 5.74
C ASP A 193 -25.71 4.60 4.56
N PRO A 194 -26.33 5.80 4.57
CA PRO A 194 -26.21 6.75 3.46
C PRO A 194 -24.78 7.26 3.26
N ASN A 195 -23.93 7.16 4.28
CA ASN A 195 -22.51 7.52 4.23
C ASN A 195 -21.62 6.36 3.77
N ALA A 196 -22.18 5.17 3.50
CA ALA A 196 -21.39 4.06 3.00
C ALA A 196 -20.73 4.45 1.66
N MET A 197 -19.43 4.20 1.57
CA MET A 197 -18.64 4.51 0.39
C MET A 197 -18.53 3.28 -0.49
N ILE A 198 -18.87 3.44 -1.76
CA ILE A 198 -18.75 2.41 -2.79
C ILE A 198 -17.52 2.70 -3.65
N GLU A 199 -16.77 1.65 -3.91
CA GLU A 199 -15.60 1.67 -4.80
C GLU A 199 -15.71 0.49 -5.76
N VAL A 200 -15.47 0.74 -7.05
CA VAL A 200 -15.49 -0.29 -8.09
C VAL A 200 -14.11 -0.37 -8.71
N LYS A 201 -13.50 -1.54 -8.64
CA LYS A 201 -12.25 -1.88 -9.31
C LYS A 201 -12.55 -2.80 -10.48
N SER A 202 -11.99 -2.46 -11.64
CA SER A 202 -12.02 -3.33 -12.82
C SER A 202 -10.73 -4.13 -12.86
N ALA A 203 -10.82 -5.34 -13.41
CA ALA A 203 -9.65 -6.09 -13.78
C ALA A 203 -8.79 -5.29 -14.76
N ASP A 204 -7.52 -5.10 -14.43
CA ASP A 204 -6.58 -4.48 -15.36
C ASP A 204 -6.16 -5.50 -16.44
N THR A 205 -5.93 -5.03 -17.65
CA THR A 205 -5.46 -5.88 -18.75
C THR A 205 -3.98 -6.24 -18.60
N THR A 206 -3.25 -5.51 -17.76
CA THR A 206 -1.85 -5.80 -17.41
C THR A 206 -1.77 -6.56 -16.09
N LYS A 207 -1.70 -7.89 -16.15
CA LYS A 207 -1.40 -8.71 -14.96
C LYS A 207 0.06 -8.48 -14.55
N HIS A 208 0.30 -8.27 -13.25
CA HIS A 208 1.66 -8.22 -12.72
C HIS A 208 2.29 -9.61 -12.83
N PRO A 209 3.62 -9.70 -13.08
CA PRO A 209 4.29 -10.98 -13.07
C PRO A 209 4.13 -11.63 -11.69
N PRO A 210 3.94 -12.96 -11.62
CA PRO A 210 3.89 -13.68 -10.36
C PRO A 210 5.12 -13.41 -9.50
N LEU A 211 4.94 -13.54 -8.18
CA LEU A 211 6.04 -13.46 -7.23
C LEU A 211 6.94 -14.68 -7.36
N ASP A 212 8.25 -14.43 -7.39
CA ASP A 212 9.27 -15.47 -7.30
C ASP A 212 9.44 -15.87 -5.83
N VAL A 213 8.69 -16.89 -5.42
CA VAL A 213 8.67 -17.37 -4.04
C VAL A 213 9.97 -18.09 -3.69
N GLU A 214 10.57 -18.83 -4.63
CA GLU A 214 11.83 -19.54 -4.41
C GLU A 214 12.99 -18.57 -4.11
N GLU A 215 13.09 -17.46 -4.85
CA GLU A 215 14.12 -16.43 -4.63
C GLU A 215 14.16 -15.96 -3.17
N ILE A 216 12.98 -15.69 -2.60
CA ILE A 216 12.86 -15.09 -1.27
C ILE A 216 13.11 -16.13 -0.18
N VAL A 217 12.56 -17.33 -0.33
CA VAL A 217 12.69 -18.38 0.70
C VAL A 217 14.09 -19.01 0.70
N VAL A 218 14.77 -19.08 -0.44
CA VAL A 218 16.13 -19.65 -0.55
C VAL A 218 17.21 -18.60 -0.26
N GLY A 219 17.00 -17.33 -0.62
CA GLY A 219 17.95 -16.24 -0.40
C GLY A 219 18.38 -16.07 1.06
N GLN A 220 17.49 -16.38 2.01
CA GLN A 220 17.78 -16.32 3.45
C GLN A 220 18.57 -17.51 3.99
N ARG A 221 18.44 -18.72 3.43
CA ARG A 221 19.29 -19.88 3.83
C ARG A 221 20.77 -19.57 3.63
N THR A 222 21.10 -18.83 2.57
CA THR A 222 22.47 -18.40 2.27
C THR A 222 22.96 -17.30 3.24
N ARG A 223 22.07 -16.39 3.69
CA ARG A 223 22.41 -15.34 4.68
C ARG A 223 22.51 -15.87 6.12
N GLN A 224 21.66 -16.80 6.53
CA GLN A 224 21.79 -17.46 7.84
C GLN A 224 23.00 -18.42 7.88
N GLY A 225 23.35 -19.07 6.76
CA GLY A 225 24.56 -19.87 6.65
C GLY A 225 25.87 -19.08 6.84
N GLN A 226 25.89 -17.80 6.46
CA GLN A 226 27.05 -16.92 6.62
C GLN A 226 27.16 -16.25 8.00
N SER A 227 26.15 -16.35 8.87
CA SER A 227 26.18 -15.79 10.23
C SER A 227 26.60 -16.81 11.29
N SER A 228 27.15 -17.96 10.87
CA SER A 228 27.80 -18.92 11.76
C SER A 228 29.19 -18.44 12.11
N VAL A 229 29.35 -17.98 13.34
CA VAL A 229 30.59 -17.56 14.01
C VAL A 229 31.81 -18.39 13.56
N ALA A 230 32.76 -17.74 12.90
CA ALA A 230 34.08 -18.32 12.64
C ALA A 230 34.75 -18.63 13.98
N ALA A 231 34.91 -19.92 14.29
CA ALA A 231 35.74 -20.39 15.37
C ALA A 231 37.20 -19.91 15.18
N PRO A 232 37.94 -19.55 16.24
CA PRO A 232 39.33 -19.15 16.10
C PRO A 232 40.18 -20.34 15.59
N PRO A 233 41.12 -20.11 14.66
CA PRO A 233 41.93 -21.18 14.11
C PRO A 233 42.97 -21.68 15.13
N PRO A 234 43.23 -23.01 15.21
CA PRO A 234 44.38 -23.55 15.92
C PRO A 234 45.70 -23.25 15.16
N PRO A 235 46.86 -23.24 15.85
CA PRO A 235 48.11 -22.74 15.31
C PRO A 235 48.76 -23.67 14.28
N GLU A 236 49.53 -23.05 13.38
CA GLU A 236 50.24 -23.61 12.21
C GLU A 236 51.24 -24.72 12.54
N PRO A 237 51.45 -25.63 11.57
CA PRO A 237 52.78 -26.16 11.29
C PRO A 237 53.20 -25.96 9.82
N VAL A 238 54.26 -25.16 9.66
CA VAL A 238 55.40 -25.20 8.73
C VAL A 238 55.29 -25.95 7.38
N ALA A 239 55.62 -25.21 6.31
CA ALA A 239 55.77 -25.63 4.91
C ALA A 239 56.88 -26.70 4.67
N PRO A 240 56.87 -27.35 3.49
CA PRO A 240 57.91 -27.00 2.52
C PRO A 240 57.52 -27.04 1.02
N THR A 241 58.02 -26.03 0.30
CA THR A 241 58.61 -25.96 -1.07
C THR A 241 58.00 -26.69 -2.29
N SER A 242 57.76 -25.86 -3.32
CA SER A 242 57.40 -26.13 -4.73
C SER A 242 58.40 -26.98 -5.54
N PRO A 243 58.05 -27.38 -6.79
CA PRO A 243 58.50 -26.59 -7.93
C PRO A 243 57.51 -26.44 -9.11
N THR A 244 57.83 -25.43 -9.92
CA THR A 244 57.12 -24.74 -11.01
C THR A 244 57.11 -25.48 -12.35
N ILE A 245 56.06 -25.29 -13.16
CA ILE A 245 56.08 -25.42 -14.65
C ILE A 245 55.35 -24.20 -15.26
N PRO A 246 55.87 -23.58 -16.35
CA PRO A 246 55.34 -22.34 -16.91
C PRO A 246 54.34 -22.58 -18.06
N VAL A 247 53.28 -21.78 -18.14
CA VAL A 247 52.41 -21.66 -19.33
C VAL A 247 52.08 -20.20 -19.61
N MET A 248 52.06 -19.89 -20.91
CA MET A 248 52.05 -18.61 -21.61
C MET A 248 50.86 -17.67 -21.34
N PRO A 249 51.01 -16.36 -21.64
CA PRO A 249 49.93 -15.37 -21.60
C PRO A 249 49.17 -15.30 -22.94
N ALA A 250 47.85 -15.13 -22.88
CA ALA A 250 46.99 -14.80 -24.02
C ALA A 250 46.30 -13.44 -23.79
N GLU A 251 46.24 -12.67 -24.87
CA GLU A 251 45.82 -11.26 -25.00
C GLU A 251 44.33 -10.99 -24.70
N PRO A 252 43.98 -9.73 -24.36
CA PRO A 252 42.61 -9.23 -24.42
C PRO A 252 42.30 -8.58 -25.78
N PRO A 253 41.07 -8.69 -26.32
CA PRO A 253 40.65 -7.83 -27.41
C PRO A 253 40.14 -6.48 -26.90
N THR A 254 40.78 -5.43 -27.42
CA THR A 254 40.35 -4.04 -27.44
C THR A 254 39.12 -3.89 -28.34
N ALA A 255 38.09 -3.19 -27.87
CA ALA A 255 37.07 -2.59 -28.74
C ALA A 255 36.85 -1.13 -28.31
N GLN A 256 37.44 -0.21 -29.08
CA GLN A 256 37.15 1.23 -29.10
C GLN A 256 36.18 1.51 -30.25
N ILE A 257 35.09 2.24 -30.01
CA ILE A 257 34.48 3.12 -31.03
C ILE A 257 33.70 4.28 -30.35
N PRO A 258 33.37 5.38 -31.06
CA PRO A 258 33.84 6.71 -30.68
C PRO A 258 32.70 7.72 -30.40
N THR A 259 33.09 8.82 -29.77
CA THR A 259 32.35 10.07 -29.69
C THR A 259 32.04 10.64 -31.07
N GLY A 260 30.75 10.83 -31.37
CA GLY A 260 30.26 11.60 -32.50
C GLY A 260 29.28 12.67 -32.02
N SER A 261 29.79 13.87 -31.76
CA SER A 261 29.00 15.11 -31.77
C SER A 261 28.87 15.57 -33.22
N PHE A 262 27.71 16.03 -33.67
CA PHE A 262 27.56 17.18 -34.58
C PHE A 262 26.09 17.48 -34.91
N SER A 263 25.81 18.79 -34.90
CA SER A 263 24.93 19.54 -35.81
C SER A 263 23.52 19.97 -35.38
N SER A 264 23.46 21.28 -35.12
CA SER A 264 22.74 22.29 -35.93
C SER A 264 21.22 22.36 -35.85
N GLY A 265 20.75 23.48 -35.30
CA GLY A 265 19.34 23.84 -35.23
C GLY A 265 18.74 24.33 -36.54
N PHE A 266 17.44 24.63 -36.47
CA PHE A 266 16.75 25.65 -37.24
C PHE A 266 15.43 26.02 -36.53
N ALA A 267 15.24 27.33 -36.39
CA ALA A 267 13.99 28.11 -36.49
C ALA A 267 12.66 27.61 -35.89
N GLN A 268 12.15 28.47 -35.00
CA GLN A 268 10.77 28.76 -34.61
C GLN A 268 9.80 28.87 -35.81
N PRO A 269 8.49 28.67 -35.58
CA PRO A 269 7.65 29.86 -35.41
C PRO A 269 6.63 29.79 -34.27
N SER A 270 6.27 30.99 -33.87
CA SER A 270 5.47 31.45 -32.74
C SER A 270 3.99 31.09 -32.83
N THR A 271 3.37 30.78 -31.69
CA THR A 271 1.93 30.98 -31.45
C THR A 271 1.72 31.67 -30.11
N ALA A 272 1.06 32.82 -30.19
CA ALA A 272 0.73 33.70 -29.07
C ALA A 272 -0.23 33.05 -28.06
N PRO A 273 -0.14 33.45 -26.79
CA PRO A 273 -1.31 33.58 -25.93
C PRO A 273 -1.64 35.05 -25.70
N THR A 274 -2.94 35.29 -25.84
CA THR A 274 -3.70 36.53 -25.70
C THR A 274 -3.47 37.18 -24.33
N GLN A 275 -3.19 38.48 -24.35
CA GLN A 275 -3.24 39.35 -23.17
C GLN A 275 -4.67 39.43 -22.65
N VAL A 276 -4.85 39.16 -21.36
CA VAL A 276 -6.01 39.61 -20.59
C VAL A 276 -5.49 40.48 -19.44
N ALA A 277 -6.04 41.69 -19.36
CA ALA A 277 -5.62 42.76 -18.47
C ALA A 277 -5.80 42.39 -16.98
N PRO A 278 -4.91 42.85 -16.09
CA PRO A 278 -5.14 42.73 -14.66
C PRO A 278 -6.21 43.75 -14.24
N THR A 279 -7.37 43.23 -13.83
CA THR A 279 -8.40 44.02 -13.14
C THR A 279 -7.88 44.41 -11.76
N ALA A 280 -7.86 45.71 -11.48
CA ALA A 280 -7.51 46.27 -10.19
C ALA A 280 -8.46 45.76 -9.08
N PRO A 281 -7.97 45.48 -7.86
CA PRO A 281 -8.83 45.30 -6.70
C PRO A 281 -9.26 46.67 -6.13
N PRO A 282 -10.49 46.81 -5.61
CA PRO A 282 -10.86 47.98 -4.82
C PRO A 282 -10.25 47.86 -3.41
N ARG A 283 -9.42 48.85 -3.07
CA ARG A 283 -9.18 49.37 -1.71
C ARG A 283 -10.40 50.24 -1.34
N SER A 284 -10.96 50.34 -0.14
CA SER A 284 -10.56 50.03 1.24
C SER A 284 -11.81 50.05 2.14
N GLY A 285 -11.72 49.54 3.37
CA GLY A 285 -12.54 50.06 4.47
C GLY A 285 -12.52 49.25 5.77
N GLY A 286 -11.88 49.76 6.83
CA GLY A 286 -12.08 49.28 8.20
C GLY A 286 -10.86 49.44 9.11
N GLY A 287 -10.77 50.58 9.80
CA GLY A 287 -9.67 50.94 10.70
C GLY A 287 -9.59 50.11 11.99
N GLY A 288 -8.35 49.79 12.34
CA GLY A 288 -7.83 49.20 13.58
C GLY A 288 -6.34 48.95 13.36
N PRO A 289 -5.50 48.68 14.38
CA PRO A 289 -4.18 48.09 14.16
C PRO A 289 -4.39 46.76 13.44
N GLN A 290 -4.35 46.79 12.12
CA GLN A 290 -4.73 45.66 11.29
C GLN A 290 -3.56 44.70 11.39
N LEU A 291 -3.76 43.60 12.13
CA LEU A 291 -2.82 42.48 12.13
C LEU A 291 -2.51 42.16 10.67
N ASP A 292 -1.22 42.14 10.34
CA ASP A 292 -0.76 41.79 9.01
C ASP A 292 -0.88 40.26 8.86
N TRP A 293 -2.10 39.82 8.57
CA TRP A 293 -2.43 38.40 8.40
C TRP A 293 -1.62 37.74 7.30
N ALA A 294 -1.19 38.50 6.29
CA ALA A 294 -0.30 38.00 5.25
C ALA A 294 1.10 37.69 5.81
N ALA A 295 1.65 38.58 6.65
CA ALA A 295 2.92 38.33 7.33
C ALA A 295 2.83 37.15 8.32
N ILE A 296 1.74 37.06 9.09
CA ILE A 296 1.50 35.95 10.03
C ILE A 296 1.42 34.62 9.28
N THR A 297 0.66 34.57 8.17
CA THR A 297 0.52 33.36 7.36
C THR A 297 1.86 32.93 6.75
N ALA A 298 2.65 33.88 6.24
CA ALA A 298 3.98 33.60 5.70
C ALA A 298 4.94 33.05 6.76
N GLU A 299 4.87 33.57 8.00
CA GLU A 299 5.66 33.06 9.12
C GLU A 299 5.25 31.64 9.54
N LEU A 300 3.94 31.36 9.61
CA LEU A 300 3.44 30.01 9.87
C LEU A 300 3.87 29.03 8.78
N GLN A 301 3.81 29.44 7.51
CA GLN A 301 4.28 28.62 6.39
C GLN A 301 5.79 28.35 6.43
N ALA A 302 6.60 29.31 6.90
CA ALA A 302 8.03 29.12 7.11
C ALA A 302 8.33 28.12 8.24
N MET A 303 7.58 28.16 9.34
CA MET A 303 7.69 27.15 10.42
C MET A 303 7.30 25.74 9.93
N ALA A 304 6.29 25.62 9.08
CA ALA A 304 5.94 24.35 8.45
C ALA A 304 7.08 23.81 7.58
N GLU A 305 7.75 24.69 6.83
CA GLU A 305 8.87 24.33 5.96
C GLU A 305 10.13 23.93 6.75
N ASP A 306 10.43 24.61 7.85
CA ASP A 306 11.53 24.26 8.75
C ASP A 306 11.32 22.89 9.42
N ALA A 307 10.09 22.61 9.88
CA ALA A 307 9.77 21.37 10.58
C ALA A 307 9.59 20.14 9.65
N LEU A 308 9.05 20.34 8.44
CA LEU A 308 8.64 19.25 7.54
C LEU A 308 9.41 19.20 6.21
N GLY A 309 10.21 20.22 5.90
CA GLY A 309 10.97 20.32 4.65
C GLY A 309 10.07 20.19 3.41
N ASN A 310 10.49 19.34 2.46
CA ASN A 310 9.76 19.09 1.20
C ASN A 310 8.33 18.56 1.39
N ARG A 311 7.95 18.11 2.60
CA ARG A 311 6.62 17.58 2.92
C ARG A 311 5.65 18.65 3.43
N ALA A 312 6.11 19.88 3.66
CA ALA A 312 5.29 20.99 4.17
C ALA A 312 4.22 21.48 3.19
N ARG A 313 4.24 21.04 1.92
CA ARG A 313 3.39 21.58 0.84
C ARG A 313 1.91 21.61 1.21
N LYS A 314 1.37 20.50 1.71
CA LYS A 314 -0.05 20.39 2.09
C LYS A 314 -0.42 21.29 3.29
N VAL A 315 0.49 21.44 4.25
CA VAL A 315 0.31 22.35 5.40
C VAL A 315 0.32 23.80 4.93
N LYS A 316 1.24 24.16 4.02
CA LYS A 316 1.33 25.50 3.44
C LYS A 316 0.09 25.85 2.62
N ASP A 317 -0.46 24.90 1.87
CA ASP A 317 -1.68 25.08 1.09
C ASP A 317 -2.89 25.34 2.00
N ILE A 318 -3.03 24.60 3.12
CA ILE A 318 -4.11 24.81 4.10
C ILE A 318 -4.00 26.18 4.79
N LEU A 319 -2.80 26.57 5.21
CA LEU A 319 -2.56 27.90 5.80
C LEU A 319 -2.78 29.03 4.79
N GLY A 320 -2.45 28.81 3.51
CA GLY A 320 -2.64 29.80 2.44
C GLY A 320 -4.08 29.95 1.97
N ALA A 321 -4.91 28.93 2.17
CA ALA A 321 -6.34 28.95 1.88
C ALA A 321 -7.21 29.44 3.05
N ALA A 322 -6.61 29.67 4.23
CA ALA A 322 -7.31 30.11 5.42
C ALA A 322 -7.83 31.55 5.27
N ASP A 323 -9.02 31.83 5.84
CA ASP A 323 -9.53 33.19 5.92
C ASP A 323 -8.57 34.09 6.72
N PRO A 324 -8.27 35.32 6.28
CA PRO A 324 -7.35 36.25 6.94
C PRO A 324 -7.98 36.85 8.21
N SER A 325 -8.18 35.98 9.19
CA SER A 325 -8.77 36.26 10.50
C SER A 325 -8.20 35.28 11.52
N LEU A 326 -8.24 35.65 12.80
CA LEU A 326 -7.82 34.80 13.91
C LEU A 326 -8.49 33.42 13.85
N ALA A 327 -9.82 33.41 13.71
CA ALA A 327 -10.60 32.17 13.68
C ALA A 327 -10.29 31.30 12.46
N GLY A 328 -10.03 31.92 11.30
CA GLY A 328 -9.66 31.19 10.08
C GLY A 328 -8.30 30.50 10.19
N ILE A 329 -7.31 31.21 10.74
CA ILE A 329 -5.96 30.67 10.94
C ILE A 329 -5.94 29.62 12.05
N GLU A 330 -6.67 29.82 13.15
CA GLU A 330 -6.82 28.80 14.21
C GLU A 330 -7.46 27.51 13.66
N ALA A 331 -8.53 27.64 12.88
CA ALA A 331 -9.18 26.49 12.24
C ALA A 331 -8.26 25.77 11.25
N ALA A 332 -7.38 26.49 10.56
CA ALA A 332 -6.37 25.90 9.68
C ALA A 332 -5.29 25.15 10.46
N ILE A 333 -4.82 25.70 11.59
CA ILE A 333 -3.85 25.04 12.47
C ILE A 333 -4.45 23.78 13.10
N ASP A 334 -5.72 23.81 13.49
CA ASP A 334 -6.43 22.67 14.08
C ASP A 334 -6.59 21.50 13.10
N GLN A 335 -6.52 21.76 11.79
CA GLN A 335 -6.54 20.71 10.77
C GLN A 335 -5.17 20.03 10.60
N ILE A 336 -4.05 20.65 11.00
CA ILE A 336 -2.70 20.14 10.76
C ILE A 336 -2.45 18.73 11.34
N PRO A 337 -2.85 18.43 12.60
CA PRO A 337 -2.66 17.09 13.17
C PRO A 337 -3.46 16.00 12.46
N SER A 338 -4.55 16.36 11.78
CA SER A 338 -5.38 15.42 11.02
C SER A 338 -4.82 15.12 9.62
N ILE A 339 -3.77 15.82 9.19
CA ILE A 339 -3.14 15.59 7.90
C ILE A 339 -2.27 14.35 7.96
N SER A 340 -2.64 13.31 7.22
CA SER A 340 -1.74 12.19 6.95
C SER A 340 -0.66 12.62 5.95
N LEU A 341 0.59 12.74 6.41
CA LEU A 341 1.78 12.93 5.59
C LEU A 341 2.68 11.69 5.70
N LEU A 342 3.06 11.13 4.55
CA LEU A 342 3.97 9.98 4.50
C LEU A 342 5.30 10.33 5.19
N PHE A 343 5.75 9.47 6.11
CA PHE A 343 7.02 9.60 6.86
C PHE A 343 7.09 10.82 7.81
N VAL A 344 5.95 11.27 8.35
CA VAL A 344 5.88 12.27 9.42
C VAL A 344 4.98 11.73 10.53
N ASP A 345 5.53 11.58 11.73
CA ASP A 345 4.77 11.11 12.89
C ASP A 345 3.67 12.12 13.28
N SER A 346 2.50 11.63 13.68
CA SER A 346 1.40 12.48 14.17
C SER A 346 1.82 13.36 15.34
N SER A 347 2.74 12.89 16.19
CA SER A 347 3.31 13.66 17.30
C SER A 347 4.10 14.90 16.83
N ARG A 348 4.78 14.82 15.68
CA ARG A 348 5.47 15.97 15.08
C ARG A 348 4.49 17.00 14.52
N LEU A 349 3.38 16.55 13.94
CA LEU A 349 2.33 17.44 13.45
C LEU A 349 1.56 18.10 14.60
N GLU A 350 1.32 17.37 15.68
CA GLU A 350 0.76 17.91 16.92
C GLU A 350 1.68 18.95 17.56
N GLN A 351 2.98 18.67 17.63
CA GLN A 351 3.97 19.61 18.14
C GLN A 351 4.03 20.88 17.27
N LEU A 352 4.07 20.72 15.95
CA LEU A 352 4.05 21.84 15.00
C LEU A 352 2.78 22.70 15.15
N ALA A 353 1.61 22.06 15.24
CA ALA A 353 0.36 22.78 15.47
C ALA A 353 0.38 23.55 16.80
N GLN A 354 0.93 22.95 17.86
CA GLN A 354 1.05 23.60 19.16
C GLN A 354 2.01 24.81 19.14
N GLU A 355 3.14 24.70 18.45
CA GLU A 355 4.09 25.80 18.24
C GLU A 355 3.48 26.92 17.39
N MET A 356 2.75 26.59 16.33
CA MET A 356 2.02 27.55 15.50
C MET A 356 0.94 28.30 16.31
N ARG A 357 0.19 27.61 17.18
CA ARG A 357 -0.78 28.25 18.09
C ARG A 357 -0.09 29.20 19.07
N ALA A 358 1.05 28.80 19.64
CA ALA A 358 1.82 29.66 20.54
C ALA A 358 2.32 30.91 19.81
N ARG A 359 2.75 30.78 18.55
CA ARG A 359 3.18 31.89 17.72
C ARG A 359 2.03 32.81 17.34
N LEU A 360 0.88 32.27 16.95
CA LEU A 360 -0.32 33.05 16.66
C LEU A 360 -0.77 33.89 17.87
N LYS A 361 -0.74 33.30 19.08
CA LYS A 361 -1.04 34.00 20.34
C LYS A 361 -0.06 35.12 20.69
N SER A 362 1.18 35.08 20.17
CA SER A 362 2.17 36.14 20.40
C SER A 362 1.95 37.38 19.51
N HIS A 363 1.11 37.28 18.47
CA HIS A 363 0.74 38.37 17.59
C HIS A 363 -0.57 39.07 18.01
N LEU A 364 -1.24 38.55 19.03
CA LEU A 364 -2.44 39.10 19.67
C LEU A 364 -2.06 39.85 20.94
#